data_AF-A0A0B2X526-F1
#
_entry.id   AF-A0A0B2X526-F1
#
_cell.length_a   1.000
_cell.length_b   1.000
_cell.length_c   1.000
_cell.angle_alpha   90.00
_cell.angle_beta   90.00
_cell.angle_gamma   90.00
#
_symmetry.space_group_name_H-M   'P 1'
#
loop_
_entity.id
_entity.type
_entity.pdbx_description
1 polymer ?
#
loop_
_entity_poly.entity_id
_entity_poly.type
_entity_poly.pdbx_seq_one_letter_code
_entity_poly.pdbx_strand_id
1 'polypeptide(L)'
;MLSPKSIILVSCVALSAAAAAAAVPPPNYVDLCYADITNLDADVKSLTAKVDSFNGDLVSVLPQLPLALQAVVATAAAGLHSSLLPQPLPAADLLRLAGRVNTTIAADIPAAVNAFVAKESAYEKAGLKTPVLLGLRLFLPLYERLANNILDRVPADAPKDRVDVLKSDVQGIIDSLLKGIRAYE
;
A
#
# COMPACT_ATOMS: atom_id res chain seq x y z
N MET A 1 -41.61 42.18 -62.11
CA MET A 1 -40.72 41.05 -62.43
C MET A 1 -40.10 40.57 -61.12
N LEU A 2 -40.21 39.29 -60.80
CA LEU A 2 -39.93 38.73 -59.47
C LEU A 2 -38.45 38.78 -59.08
N SER A 3 -38.23 39.00 -57.79
CA SER A 3 -36.97 39.15 -57.04
C SER A 3 -36.29 37.81 -56.74
N PRO A 4 -34.94 37.75 -56.68
CA PRO A 4 -34.19 36.60 -56.19
C PRO A 4 -33.71 36.84 -54.75
N LYS A 5 -34.21 36.09 -53.75
CA LYS A 5 -33.50 35.94 -52.46
C LYS A 5 -33.68 34.55 -51.88
N SER A 6 -32.59 33.80 -51.99
CA SER A 6 -32.18 32.60 -51.27
C SER A 6 -32.79 32.41 -49.88
N ILE A 7 -33.36 31.23 -49.62
CA ILE A 7 -33.33 30.58 -48.30
C ILE A 7 -33.21 29.07 -48.54
N ILE A 8 -32.01 28.53 -48.37
CA ILE A 8 -31.79 27.08 -48.25
C ILE A 8 -32.11 26.72 -46.80
N LEU A 9 -33.19 25.98 -46.57
CA LEU A 9 -33.52 25.42 -45.26
C LEU A 9 -32.56 24.24 -44.97
N VAL A 10 -31.49 24.50 -44.22
CA VAL A 10 -30.67 23.44 -43.63
C VAL A 10 -31.42 22.93 -42.40
N SER A 11 -32.09 21.78 -42.50
CA SER A 11 -32.65 21.09 -41.35
C SER A 11 -31.53 20.39 -40.57
N CYS A 12 -31.10 20.97 -39.47
CA CYS A 12 -30.23 20.30 -38.50
C CYS A 12 -31.05 19.25 -37.75
N VAL A 13 -30.83 17.97 -38.06
CA VAL A 13 -31.28 16.86 -37.20
C VAL A 13 -30.43 16.88 -35.94
N ALA A 14 -30.97 17.44 -34.85
CA ALA A 14 -30.39 17.29 -33.53
C ALA A 14 -30.70 15.87 -33.02
N LEU A 15 -29.78 14.94 -33.27
CA LEU A 15 -29.82 13.61 -32.68
C LEU A 15 -29.32 13.71 -31.23
N SER A 16 -30.23 14.01 -30.29
CA SER A 16 -29.93 13.94 -28.86
C SER A 16 -29.84 12.48 -28.42
N ALA A 17 -28.73 11.81 -28.75
CA ALA A 17 -28.36 10.56 -28.12
C ALA A 17 -27.74 10.87 -26.75
N ALA A 18 -28.59 11.21 -25.78
CA ALA A 18 -28.21 11.13 -24.38
C ALA A 18 -28.15 9.63 -24.01
N ALA A 19 -27.05 8.97 -24.37
CA ALA A 19 -26.70 7.73 -23.73
C ALA A 19 -26.41 8.08 -22.27
N ALA A 20 -27.33 7.70 -21.37
CA ALA A 20 -27.04 7.68 -19.96
C ALA A 20 -25.84 6.75 -19.77
N ALA A 21 -24.64 7.32 -19.64
CA ALA A 21 -23.49 6.56 -19.19
C ALA A 21 -23.89 6.00 -17.82
N ALA A 22 -24.09 4.69 -17.74
CA ALA A 22 -24.27 4.02 -16.47
C ALA A 22 -23.05 4.39 -15.63
N ALA A 23 -23.27 5.15 -14.55
CA ALA A 23 -22.19 5.53 -13.65
C ALA A 23 -21.56 4.23 -13.14
N VAL A 24 -20.28 3.99 -13.47
CA VAL A 24 -19.52 2.88 -12.90
C VAL A 24 -19.57 3.07 -11.38
N PRO A 25 -20.02 2.07 -10.60
CA PRO A 25 -20.04 2.19 -9.15
C PRO A 25 -18.66 2.60 -8.66
N PRO A 26 -18.57 3.51 -7.66
CA PRO A 26 -17.28 3.87 -7.11
C PRO A 26 -16.56 2.62 -6.58
N PRO A 27 -15.22 2.56 -6.66
CA PRO A 27 -14.46 1.43 -6.18
C PRO A 27 -14.76 1.14 -4.70
N ASN A 28 -14.79 -0.14 -4.31
CA ASN A 28 -14.83 -0.51 -2.90
C ASN A 28 -13.43 -0.37 -2.28
N TYR A 29 -13.16 0.77 -1.65
CA TYR A 29 -11.85 1.05 -1.06
C TYR A 29 -11.49 0.12 0.12
N VAL A 30 -12.46 -0.49 0.81
CA VAL A 30 -12.18 -1.50 1.84
C VAL A 30 -11.58 -2.75 1.21
N ASP A 31 -12.18 -3.23 0.12
CA ASP A 31 -11.67 -4.41 -0.60
C ASP A 31 -10.31 -4.13 -1.25
N LEU A 32 -10.12 -2.93 -1.80
CA LEU A 32 -8.83 -2.51 -2.34
C LEU A 32 -7.75 -2.47 -1.25
N CYS A 33 -8.01 -1.83 -0.10
CA CYS A 33 -7.06 -1.84 1.03
C CYS A 33 -6.74 -3.26 1.50
N TYR A 34 -7.75 -4.13 1.59
CA TYR A 34 -7.54 -5.52 1.98
C TYR A 34 -6.64 -6.26 0.99
N ALA A 35 -6.83 -6.02 -0.31
CA ALA A 35 -6.01 -6.57 -1.37
C ALA A 35 -4.57 -6.01 -1.32
N ASP A 36 -4.40 -4.71 -1.08
CA ASP A 36 -3.07 -4.11 -0.99
C ASP A 36 -2.28 -4.67 0.20
N ILE A 37 -2.90 -4.80 1.38
CA ILE A 37 -2.26 -5.42 2.55
C ILE A 37 -1.89 -6.88 2.26
N THR A 38 -2.71 -7.58 1.46
CA THR A 38 -2.44 -8.96 1.03
C THR A 38 -1.28 -9.07 0.06
N ASN A 39 -1.19 -8.16 -0.90
CA ASN A 39 -0.08 -8.12 -1.85
C ASN A 39 1.21 -7.73 -1.13
N LEU A 40 1.15 -6.73 -0.24
CA LEU A 40 2.28 -6.34 0.60
C LEU A 40 2.81 -7.50 1.43
N ASP A 41 1.92 -8.27 2.08
CA ASP A 41 2.27 -9.50 2.79
C ASP A 41 3.05 -10.48 1.89
N ALA A 42 2.51 -10.79 0.71
CA ALA A 42 3.15 -11.72 -0.22
C ALA A 42 4.52 -11.23 -0.72
N ASP A 43 4.65 -9.93 -1.01
CA ASP A 43 5.89 -9.30 -1.46
C ASP A 43 6.95 -9.31 -0.34
N VAL A 44 6.55 -8.98 0.88
CA VAL A 44 7.42 -8.99 2.07
C VAL A 44 7.92 -10.39 2.39
N LYS A 45 7.05 -11.40 2.35
CA LYS A 45 7.45 -12.81 2.52
C LYS A 45 8.45 -13.26 1.46
N SER A 46 8.17 -12.93 0.19
CA SER A 46 9.05 -13.27 -0.93
C SER A 46 10.40 -12.58 -0.81
N LEU A 47 10.41 -11.30 -0.44
CA LEU A 47 11.63 -10.53 -0.20
C LEU A 47 12.44 -11.15 0.93
N THR A 48 11.80 -11.47 2.06
CA THR A 48 12.43 -12.10 3.23
C THR A 48 13.16 -13.37 2.84
N ALA A 49 12.51 -14.26 2.08
CA ALA A 49 13.14 -15.49 1.61
C ALA A 49 14.40 -15.23 0.75
N LYS A 50 14.39 -14.16 -0.07
CA LYS A 50 15.57 -13.76 -0.85
C LYS A 50 16.67 -13.16 0.00
N VAL A 51 16.33 -12.35 1.00
CA VAL A 51 17.28 -11.79 1.97
C VAL A 51 17.94 -12.91 2.79
N ASP A 52 17.18 -13.90 3.26
CA ASP A 52 17.73 -15.04 4.00
C ASP A 52 18.75 -15.83 3.17
N SER A 53 18.46 -16.00 1.88
CA SER A 53 19.36 -16.67 0.93
C SER A 53 20.54 -15.81 0.46
N PHE A 54 20.57 -14.52 0.82
CA PHE A 54 21.63 -13.61 0.40
C PHE A 54 22.98 -14.05 0.97
N ASN A 55 23.96 -14.22 0.08
CA ASN A 55 25.29 -14.71 0.41
C ASN A 55 26.38 -13.61 0.33
N GLY A 56 26.01 -12.37 0.01
CA GLY A 56 26.93 -11.25 -0.14
C GLY A 56 27.34 -10.92 -1.59
N ASP A 57 26.88 -11.66 -2.59
CA ASP A 57 27.19 -11.38 -4.00
C ASP A 57 26.11 -10.52 -4.70
N LEU A 58 26.51 -9.72 -5.71
CA LEU A 58 25.55 -8.85 -6.41
C LEU A 58 24.48 -9.63 -7.20
N VAL A 59 24.79 -10.87 -7.60
CA VAL A 59 23.87 -11.73 -8.38
C VAL A 59 22.67 -12.17 -7.53
N SER A 60 22.89 -12.49 -6.27
CA SER A 60 21.85 -12.88 -5.31
C SER A 60 20.99 -11.71 -4.82
N VAL A 61 21.43 -10.46 -5.05
CA VAL A 61 20.64 -9.24 -4.82
C VAL A 61 19.65 -8.94 -5.93
N LEU A 62 19.98 -9.28 -7.19
CA LEU A 62 19.10 -9.02 -8.34
C LEU A 62 17.63 -9.43 -8.13
N PRO A 63 17.31 -10.62 -7.56
CA PRO A 63 15.91 -11.00 -7.31
C PRO A 63 15.24 -10.22 -6.15
N GLN A 64 15.99 -9.53 -5.30
CA GLN A 64 15.44 -8.75 -4.18
C GLN A 64 14.91 -7.39 -4.64
N LEU A 65 15.59 -6.75 -5.60
CA LEU A 65 15.24 -5.41 -6.08
C LEU A 65 13.78 -5.27 -6.56
N PRO A 66 13.25 -6.14 -7.45
CA PRO A 66 11.86 -6.02 -7.87
C PRO A 66 10.89 -6.26 -6.71
N LEU A 67 11.20 -7.17 -5.78
CA LEU A 67 10.34 -7.47 -4.63
C LEU A 67 10.29 -6.29 -3.63
N ALA A 68 11.43 -5.65 -3.38
CA ALA A 68 11.49 -4.44 -2.55
C ALA A 68 10.69 -3.30 -3.19
N LEU A 69 10.79 -3.12 -4.52
CA LEU A 69 9.98 -2.13 -5.24
C LEU A 69 8.50 -2.46 -5.18
N GLN A 70 8.11 -3.72 -5.36
CA GLN A 70 6.72 -4.17 -5.27
C GLN A 70 6.14 -3.91 -3.87
N ALA A 71 6.87 -4.24 -2.80
CA ALA A 71 6.44 -3.94 -1.43
C ALA A 71 6.24 -2.43 -1.20
N VAL A 72 7.14 -1.58 -1.71
CA VAL A 72 7.00 -0.12 -1.65
C VAL A 72 5.76 0.36 -2.41
N VAL A 73 5.54 -0.14 -3.62
CA VAL A 73 4.38 0.22 -4.47
C VAL A 73 3.07 -0.24 -3.82
N ALA A 74 3.02 -1.47 -3.30
CA ALA A 74 1.85 -2.00 -2.60
C ALA A 74 1.53 -1.16 -1.35
N THR A 75 2.55 -0.75 -0.59
CA THR A 75 2.36 0.13 0.58
C THR A 75 1.86 1.52 0.17
N ALA A 76 2.40 2.08 -0.91
CA ALA A 76 1.93 3.37 -1.44
C ALA A 76 0.48 3.30 -1.94
N ALA A 77 0.10 2.22 -2.64
CA ALA A 77 -1.27 1.96 -3.07
C ALA A 77 -2.20 1.80 -1.87
N ALA A 78 -1.80 1.04 -0.86
CA ALA A 78 -2.53 0.90 0.40
C ALA A 78 -2.73 2.26 1.08
N GLY A 79 -1.69 3.10 1.12
CA GLY A 79 -1.76 4.47 1.64
C GLY A 79 -2.72 5.39 0.85
N LEU A 80 -2.85 5.19 -0.45
CA LEU A 80 -3.81 5.90 -1.29
C LEU A 80 -5.24 5.41 -1.03
N HIS A 81 -5.50 4.11 -1.16
CA HIS A 81 -6.84 3.54 -0.97
C HIS A 81 -7.34 3.76 0.45
N SER A 82 -6.46 3.68 1.45
CA SER A 82 -6.83 3.91 2.86
C SER A 82 -7.26 5.35 3.12
N SER A 83 -6.72 6.32 2.38
CA SER A 83 -7.13 7.72 2.48
C SER A 83 -8.54 7.97 1.92
N LEU A 84 -9.09 7.02 1.18
CA LEU A 84 -10.42 7.08 0.55
C LEU A 84 -11.44 6.20 1.28
N LEU A 85 -11.05 5.59 2.41
CA LEU A 85 -11.97 4.84 3.26
C LEU A 85 -13.04 5.76 3.87
N PRO A 86 -14.26 5.23 4.12
CA PRO A 86 -15.31 5.96 4.83
C PRO A 86 -14.83 6.48 6.19
N GLN A 87 -15.37 7.63 6.61
CA GLN A 87 -15.10 8.20 7.93
C GLN A 87 -16.42 8.51 8.65
N PRO A 88 -16.74 7.81 9.76
CA PRO A 88 -15.98 6.69 10.32
C PRO A 88 -16.08 5.43 9.45
N LEU A 89 -15.11 4.52 9.58
CA LEU A 89 -15.12 3.22 8.93
C LEU A 89 -16.14 2.31 9.65
N PRO A 90 -16.99 1.54 8.95
CA PRO A 90 -17.87 0.57 9.60
C PRO A 90 -17.07 -0.40 10.49
N ALA A 91 -17.56 -0.69 11.69
CA ALA A 91 -16.84 -1.53 12.65
C ALA A 91 -16.46 -2.90 12.08
N ALA A 92 -17.33 -3.52 11.27
CA ALA A 92 -17.03 -4.79 10.61
C ALA A 92 -15.84 -4.68 9.63
N ASP A 93 -15.77 -3.59 8.86
CA ASP A 93 -14.67 -3.34 7.92
C ASP A 93 -13.37 -3.00 8.65
N LEU A 94 -13.44 -2.24 9.74
CA LEU A 94 -12.29 -2.02 10.61
C LEU A 94 -11.75 -3.35 11.14
N LEU A 95 -12.61 -4.21 11.68
CA LEU A 95 -12.21 -5.51 12.22
C LEU A 95 -11.63 -6.42 11.14
N ARG A 96 -12.14 -6.34 9.91
CA ARG A 96 -11.61 -7.07 8.75
C ARG A 96 -10.21 -6.59 8.37
N LEU A 97 -9.99 -5.29 8.26
CA LEU A 97 -8.66 -4.73 7.95
C LEU A 97 -7.67 -4.97 9.10
N ALA A 98 -8.09 -4.76 10.34
CA ALA A 98 -7.27 -5.01 11.53
C ALA A 98 -6.89 -6.49 11.65
N GLY A 99 -7.85 -7.40 11.45
CA GLY A 99 -7.59 -8.84 11.42
C GLY A 99 -6.62 -9.22 10.30
N ARG A 100 -6.69 -8.55 9.15
CA ARG A 100 -5.74 -8.80 8.07
C ARG A 100 -4.33 -8.34 8.45
N VAL A 101 -4.17 -7.13 8.99
CA VAL A 101 -2.87 -6.62 9.47
C VAL A 101 -2.26 -7.57 10.51
N ASN A 102 -3.05 -7.91 11.53
CA ASN A 102 -2.63 -8.75 12.65
C ASN A 102 -2.15 -10.15 12.22
N THR A 103 -2.83 -10.76 11.24
CA THR A 103 -2.52 -12.12 10.78
C THR A 103 -1.46 -12.17 9.67
N THR A 104 -0.97 -11.03 9.19
CA THR A 104 0.05 -10.96 8.14
C THR A 104 1.18 -10.00 8.48
N ILE A 105 1.09 -8.76 8.03
CA ILE A 105 2.21 -7.81 7.99
C ILE A 105 2.72 -7.45 9.39
N ALA A 106 1.90 -7.63 10.44
CA ALA A 106 2.31 -7.51 11.84
C ALA A 106 3.40 -8.51 12.24
N ALA A 107 3.43 -9.70 11.63
CA ALA A 107 4.49 -10.68 11.82
C ALA A 107 5.56 -10.60 10.71
N ASP A 108 5.13 -10.42 9.47
CA ASP A 108 5.99 -10.59 8.30
C ASP A 108 6.93 -9.39 8.06
N ILE A 109 6.51 -8.14 8.34
CA ILE A 109 7.41 -6.98 8.22
C ILE A 109 8.53 -7.05 9.27
N PRO A 110 8.26 -7.28 10.57
CA PRO A 110 9.32 -7.47 11.55
C PRO A 110 10.29 -8.61 11.20
N ALA A 111 9.78 -9.73 10.66
CA ALA A 111 10.62 -10.83 10.20
C ALA A 111 11.56 -10.39 9.06
N ALA A 112 11.03 -9.69 8.05
CA ALA A 112 11.81 -9.15 6.94
C ALA A 112 12.90 -8.19 7.42
N VAL A 113 12.58 -7.27 8.33
CA VAL A 113 13.55 -6.33 8.88
C VAL A 113 14.64 -7.07 9.67
N ASN A 114 14.28 -8.07 10.48
CA ASN A 114 15.26 -8.88 11.18
C ASN A 114 16.18 -9.65 10.21
N ALA A 115 15.67 -10.13 9.09
CA ALA A 115 16.48 -10.76 8.05
C ALA A 115 17.49 -9.79 7.44
N PHE A 116 17.06 -8.55 7.12
CA PHE A 116 17.98 -7.50 6.66
C PHE A 116 19.07 -7.21 7.69
N VAL A 117 18.69 -6.97 8.95
CA VAL A 117 19.64 -6.71 10.05
C VAL A 117 20.63 -7.86 10.22
N ALA A 118 20.18 -9.11 10.16
CA ALA A 118 21.06 -10.28 10.25
C ALA A 118 22.08 -10.38 9.10
N LYS A 119 21.80 -9.72 7.97
CA LYS A 119 22.64 -9.69 6.76
C LYS A 119 23.38 -8.36 6.57
N GLU A 120 23.32 -7.44 7.54
CA GLU A 120 23.88 -6.08 7.43
C GLU A 120 25.31 -6.08 6.88
N SER A 121 26.23 -6.83 7.51
CA SER A 121 27.63 -6.89 7.08
C SER A 121 27.82 -7.49 5.68
N ALA A 122 26.91 -8.34 5.21
CA ALA A 122 26.95 -8.87 3.85
C ALA A 122 26.54 -7.79 2.83
N TYR A 123 25.51 -7.00 3.14
CA TYR A 123 25.11 -5.87 2.30
C TYR A 123 26.18 -4.78 2.29
N GLU A 124 26.82 -4.51 3.42
CA GLU A 124 27.92 -3.56 3.49
C GLU A 124 29.09 -3.97 2.60
N LYS A 125 29.55 -5.23 2.71
CA LYS A 125 30.61 -5.77 1.84
C LYS A 125 30.26 -5.73 0.35
N ALA A 126 28.97 -5.87 0.02
CA ALA A 126 28.46 -5.77 -1.34
C ALA A 126 28.29 -4.32 -1.83
N GLY A 127 28.56 -3.30 -1.00
CA GLY A 127 28.35 -1.89 -1.35
C GLY A 127 26.86 -1.47 -1.35
N LEU A 128 26.01 -2.22 -0.65
CA LEU A 128 24.55 -2.09 -0.67
C LEU A 128 23.95 -1.58 0.66
N LYS A 129 24.79 -1.19 1.64
CA LYS A 129 24.33 -0.60 2.91
C LYS A 129 23.41 0.61 2.67
N THR A 130 23.85 1.57 1.85
CA THR A 130 23.08 2.78 1.53
C THR A 130 21.76 2.50 0.80
N PRO A 131 21.71 1.69 -0.28
CA PRO A 131 20.45 1.29 -0.90
C PRO A 131 19.43 0.68 0.08
N VAL A 132 19.86 -0.21 0.99
CA VAL A 132 18.95 -0.81 1.98
C VAL A 132 18.45 0.24 2.97
N LEU A 133 19.33 1.11 3.47
CA LEU A 133 18.94 2.23 4.33
C LEU A 133 17.86 3.11 3.68
N LEU A 134 18.08 3.49 2.42
CA LEU A 134 17.13 4.32 1.66
C LEU A 134 15.79 3.60 1.46
N GLY A 135 15.82 2.29 1.17
CA GLY A 135 14.61 1.48 1.05
C GLY A 135 13.80 1.48 2.35
N LEU A 136 14.44 1.24 3.49
CA LEU A 136 13.77 1.26 4.81
C LEU A 136 13.22 2.64 5.16
N ARG A 137 13.99 3.70 4.90
CA ARG A 137 13.55 5.10 5.13
C ARG A 137 12.42 5.54 4.19
N LEU A 138 12.31 4.96 2.99
CA LEU A 138 11.19 5.20 2.09
C LEU A 138 9.95 4.42 2.53
N PHE A 139 10.13 3.17 2.97
CA PHE A 139 9.04 2.29 3.35
C PHE A 139 8.30 2.78 4.61
N LEU A 140 9.03 3.25 5.63
CA LEU A 140 8.47 3.71 6.90
C LEU A 140 7.34 4.75 6.75
N PRO A 141 7.55 5.92 6.11
CA PRO A 141 6.51 6.94 6.00
C PRO A 141 5.32 6.48 5.14
N LEU A 142 5.52 5.55 4.21
CA LEU A 142 4.42 4.96 3.43
C LEU A 142 3.55 4.07 4.32
N TYR A 143 4.18 3.25 5.16
CA TYR A 143 3.47 2.42 6.12
C TYR A 143 2.74 3.25 7.17
N GLU A 144 3.39 4.29 7.72
CA GLU A 144 2.76 5.21 8.68
C GLU A 144 1.52 5.88 8.08
N ARG A 145 1.56 6.27 6.80
CA ARG A 145 0.39 6.83 6.11
C ARG A 145 -0.76 5.82 6.06
N LEU A 146 -0.51 4.57 5.68
CA LEU A 146 -1.51 3.50 5.69
C LEU A 146 -2.10 3.33 7.11
N ALA A 147 -1.23 3.19 8.11
CA ALA A 147 -1.64 2.93 9.49
C ALA A 147 -2.49 4.08 10.05
N ASN A 148 -2.04 5.33 9.90
CA ASN A 148 -2.75 6.51 10.36
C ASN A 148 -4.10 6.65 9.67
N ASN A 149 -4.18 6.41 8.36
CA ASN A 149 -5.47 6.46 7.65
C ASN A 149 -6.51 5.48 8.22
N ILE A 150 -6.09 4.27 8.62
CA ILE A 150 -6.99 3.28 9.24
C ILE A 150 -7.34 3.71 10.68
N LEU A 151 -6.34 4.11 11.47
CA LEU A 151 -6.53 4.49 12.88
C LEU A 151 -7.40 5.75 13.05
N ASP A 152 -7.29 6.73 12.16
CA ASP A 152 -8.09 7.97 12.16
C ASP A 152 -9.57 7.75 11.82
N ARG A 153 -9.92 6.55 11.34
CA ARG A 153 -11.28 6.18 10.94
C ARG A 153 -11.93 5.17 11.87
N VAL A 154 -11.30 4.85 13.00
CA VAL A 154 -11.88 3.95 14.02
C VAL A 154 -13.23 4.52 14.49
N PRO A 155 -14.35 3.80 14.34
CA PRO A 155 -15.64 4.27 14.80
C PRO A 155 -15.73 4.20 16.33
N ALA A 156 -16.58 5.05 16.92
CA ALA A 156 -16.70 5.15 18.38
C ALA A 156 -17.22 3.87 19.06
N ASP A 157 -17.93 3.02 18.32
CA ASP A 157 -18.50 1.75 18.76
C ASP A 157 -17.58 0.54 18.49
N ALA A 158 -16.37 0.75 17.98
CA ALA A 158 -15.41 -0.33 17.77
C ALA A 158 -15.04 -1.04 19.09
N PRO A 159 -14.89 -2.39 19.08
CA PRO A 159 -14.41 -3.11 20.25
C PRO A 159 -13.01 -2.65 20.67
N LYS A 160 -12.87 -2.15 21.90
CA LYS A 160 -11.63 -1.52 22.40
C LYS A 160 -10.43 -2.46 22.36
N ASP A 161 -10.62 -3.71 22.76
CA ASP A 161 -9.61 -4.77 22.73
C ASP A 161 -9.04 -4.97 21.31
N ARG A 162 -9.90 -4.91 20.29
CA ARG A 162 -9.49 -5.07 18.88
C ARG A 162 -8.75 -3.84 18.35
N VAL A 163 -9.15 -2.65 18.78
CA VAL A 163 -8.45 -1.40 18.45
C VAL A 163 -7.07 -1.36 19.11
N ASP A 164 -6.95 -1.82 20.35
CA ASP A 164 -5.69 -1.87 21.08
C ASP A 164 -4.71 -2.87 20.45
N VAL A 165 -5.19 -4.03 20.00
CA VAL A 165 -4.38 -4.97 19.20
C VAL A 165 -3.87 -4.31 17.92
N LEU A 166 -4.74 -3.64 17.15
CA LEU A 166 -4.32 -2.95 15.92
C LEU A 166 -3.24 -1.89 16.20
N LYS A 167 -3.40 -1.09 17.26
CA LYS A 167 -2.39 -0.09 17.65
C LYS A 167 -1.06 -0.74 18.04
N SER A 168 -1.11 -1.83 18.79
CA SER A 168 0.07 -2.60 19.18
C SER A 168 0.79 -3.17 17.96
N ASP A 169 0.05 -3.73 17.00
CA ASP A 169 0.61 -4.27 15.75
C ASP A 169 1.28 -3.18 14.92
N VAL A 170 0.61 -2.03 14.76
CA VAL A 170 1.16 -0.85 14.05
C VAL A 170 2.45 -0.38 14.71
N GLN A 171 2.47 -0.24 16.04
CA GLN A 171 3.66 0.19 16.76
C GLN A 171 4.80 -0.83 16.61
N GLY A 172 4.51 -2.13 16.70
CA GLY A 172 5.52 -3.18 16.54
C GLY A 172 6.17 -3.18 15.15
N ILE A 173 5.40 -2.87 14.10
CA ILE A 173 5.94 -2.71 12.74
C ILE A 173 6.85 -1.47 12.67
N ILE A 174 6.39 -0.31 13.17
CA ILE A 174 7.17 0.94 13.18
C ILE A 174 8.48 0.76 13.95
N ASP A 175 8.44 0.19 15.14
CA ASP A 175 9.63 -0.06 15.96
C ASP A 175 10.63 -0.98 15.26
N SER A 176 10.12 -1.99 14.55
CA SER A 176 10.94 -2.89 13.75
C SER A 176 11.61 -2.16 12.60
N LEU A 177 10.88 -1.34 11.84
CA LEU A 177 11.45 -0.52 10.76
C LEU A 177 12.52 0.45 11.29
N LEU A 178 12.27 1.13 12.41
CA LEU A 178 13.24 2.01 13.06
C LEU A 178 14.48 1.26 13.56
N LYS A 179 14.33 0.01 14.04
CA LYS A 179 15.47 -0.87 14.35
C LYS A 179 16.28 -1.16 13.08
N GLY A 180 15.62 -1.51 11.98
CA GLY A 180 16.28 -1.75 10.70
C GLY A 180 17.05 -0.54 10.19
N ILE A 181 16.42 0.65 10.22
CA ILE A 181 17.06 1.91 9.81
C ILE A 181 18.34 2.14 10.62
N ARG A 182 18.27 2.02 11.95
CA ARG A 182 19.44 2.21 12.84
C ARG A 182 20.57 1.21 12.58
N ALA A 183 20.27 -0.02 12.17
CA ALA A 183 21.30 -0.99 11.83
C ALA A 183 22.05 -0.62 10.54
N TYR A 184 21.41 0.11 9.63
CA TYR A 184 22.01 0.47 8.34
C TYR A 184 22.56 1.91 8.28
N GLU A 185 22.47 2.67 9.38
CA GLU A 185 23.16 3.96 9.57
C GLU A 185 24.67 3.78 9.79
#